data_AF-B8KTD2-F1
#
_entry.id   AF-B8KTD2-F1
#
_cell.length_a   1.000
_cell.length_b   1.000
_cell.length_c   1.000
_cell.angle_alpha   90.00
_cell.angle_beta   90.00
_cell.angle_gamma   90.00
#
_symmetry.space_group_name_H-M   'P 1'
#
loop_
_entity.id
_entity.type
_entity.pdbx_description
1 polymer ?
#
loop_
_entity_poly.entity_id
_entity_poly.type
_entity_poly.pdbx_seq_one_letter_code
_entity_poly.pdbx_strand_id
1 'polypeptide(L)'
;MTQPEEKFLNRLSLLTQELYELKKSGVPGSEYELFQSRVKGFVEAGRLLALVDGRQVQTTIDAAHLKVFGETRQQRRAKDGASSVPDNGQDWAEFDSPAYERYRSGA
;
A
#
# COMPACT_ATOMS: atom_id res chain seq x y z
N MET A 1 -5.78 26.08 6.05
CA MET A 1 -6.48 25.41 4.95
C MET A 1 -7.27 26.42 4.16
N THR A 2 -7.07 26.46 2.85
CA THR A 2 -7.93 27.22 1.93
C THR A 2 -9.20 26.44 1.62
N GLN A 3 -10.28 27.09 1.16
CA GLN A 3 -11.50 26.36 0.75
C GLN A 3 -11.25 25.30 -0.35
N PRO A 4 -10.42 25.55 -1.39
CA PRO A 4 -10.10 24.54 -2.40
C PRO A 4 -9.38 23.32 -1.82
N GLU A 5 -8.43 23.54 -0.92
CA GLU A 5 -7.69 22.49 -0.21
C GLU A 5 -8.62 21.61 0.64
N GLU A 6 -9.52 22.23 1.40
CA GLU A 6 -10.51 21.48 2.20
C GLU A 6 -11.43 20.63 1.34
N LYS A 7 -11.99 21.20 0.27
CA LYS A 7 -12.83 20.46 -0.68
C LYS A 7 -12.08 19.30 -1.32
N PHE A 8 -10.81 19.51 -1.66
CA PHE A 8 -9.95 18.48 -2.22
C PHE A 8 -9.72 17.34 -1.23
N LEU A 9 -9.31 17.63 0.01
CA LEU A 9 -9.04 16.61 1.03
C LEU A 9 -10.30 15.84 1.43
N ASN A 10 -11.45 16.52 1.51
CA ASN A 10 -12.74 15.86 1.74
C ASN A 10 -13.08 14.90 0.60
N ARG A 11 -12.87 15.30 -0.65
CA ARG A 11 -13.09 14.40 -1.80
C ARG A 11 -12.11 13.23 -1.81
N LEU A 12 -10.83 13.47 -1.52
CA LEU A 12 -9.81 12.42 -1.40
C LEU A 12 -10.19 11.39 -0.33
N SER A 13 -10.69 11.85 0.82
CA SER A 13 -11.14 10.99 1.91
C SER A 13 -12.26 10.04 1.46
N LEU A 14 -13.28 10.57 0.75
CA LEU A 14 -14.38 9.77 0.21
C LEU A 14 -13.91 8.74 -0.82
N LEU A 15 -13.09 9.18 -1.78
CA LEU A 15 -12.53 8.29 -2.81
C LEU A 15 -11.67 7.18 -2.19
N THR A 16 -10.89 7.49 -1.15
CA THR A 16 -10.04 6.50 -0.49
C THR A 16 -10.88 5.50 0.31
N GLN A 17 -11.96 5.94 0.96
CA GLN A 17 -12.89 5.04 1.63
C GLN A 17 -13.55 4.09 0.63
N GLU A 18 -14.04 4.59 -0.51
CA GLU A 18 -14.64 3.79 -1.58
C GLU A 18 -13.65 2.75 -2.13
N LEU A 19 -12.40 3.15 -2.38
CA LEU A 19 -11.34 2.23 -2.81
C LEU A 19 -11.12 1.08 -1.80
N TYR A 20 -11.19 1.38 -0.50
CA TYR A 20 -11.00 0.37 0.55
C TYR A 20 -12.21 -0.54 0.75
N GLU A 21 -13.42 -0.01 0.59
CA GLU A 21 -14.61 -0.85 0.60
C GLU A 21 -14.62 -1.80 -0.61
N LEU A 22 -14.21 -1.33 -1.80
CA LEU A 22 -14.01 -2.19 -2.98
C LEU A 22 -12.98 -3.29 -2.72
N LYS A 23 -11.88 -2.95 -2.04
CA LYS A 23 -10.89 -3.96 -1.62
C LYS A 23 -11.48 -4.99 -0.66
N LYS A 24 -12.32 -4.54 0.27
CA LYS A 24 -12.93 -5.38 1.31
C LYS A 24 -14.02 -6.28 0.76
N SER A 25 -14.76 -5.83 -0.24
CA SER A 25 -15.84 -6.60 -0.88
C SER A 25 -15.35 -7.71 -1.82
N GLY A 26 -14.05 -7.76 -2.14
CA GLY A 26 -13.47 -8.81 -2.97
C GLY A 26 -13.81 -8.67 -4.46
N VAL A 27 -14.15 -7.46 -4.91
CA VAL A 27 -14.39 -7.14 -6.33
C VAL A 27 -13.18 -7.57 -7.18
N PRO A 28 -13.38 -8.07 -8.41
CA PRO A 28 -12.29 -8.50 -9.29
C PRO A 28 -11.20 -7.45 -9.45
N GLY A 29 -9.94 -7.91 -9.57
CA GLY A 29 -8.76 -7.04 -9.57
C GLY A 29 -8.79 -5.89 -10.58
N SER A 30 -9.41 -6.08 -11.75
CA SER A 30 -9.46 -5.07 -12.81
C SER A 30 -10.23 -3.79 -12.43
N GLU A 31 -11.34 -3.90 -11.71
CA GLU A 31 -12.12 -2.73 -11.28
C GLU A 31 -11.43 -2.00 -10.12
N TYR A 32 -10.87 -2.76 -9.18
CA TYR A 32 -10.08 -2.20 -8.08
C TYR A 32 -8.84 -1.45 -8.60
N GLU A 33 -8.10 -2.03 -9.55
CA GLU A 33 -6.90 -1.42 -10.15
C GLU A 33 -7.23 -0.14 -10.93
N LEU A 34 -8.33 -0.15 -11.69
CA LEU A 34 -8.80 1.03 -12.41
C LEU A 34 -9.17 2.16 -11.43
N PHE A 35 -9.91 1.82 -10.37
CA PHE A 35 -10.30 2.80 -9.35
C PHE A 35 -9.08 3.31 -8.58
N GLN A 36 -8.12 2.43 -8.25
CA GLN A 36 -6.86 2.81 -7.63
C GLN A 36 -6.08 3.81 -8.49
N SER A 37 -6.03 3.57 -9.81
CA SER A 37 -5.37 4.48 -10.75
C SER A 37 -6.04 5.85 -10.80
N ARG A 38 -7.38 5.89 -10.74
CA ARG A 38 -8.14 7.14 -10.63
C ARG A 38 -7.82 7.92 -9.35
N VAL A 39 -7.74 7.24 -8.21
CA VAL A 39 -7.38 7.88 -6.93
C VAL A 39 -5.96 8.44 -6.99
N LYS A 40 -5.00 7.70 -7.56
CA LYS A 40 -3.63 8.18 -7.77
C LYS A 40 -3.59 9.44 -8.64
N GLY A 41 -4.29 9.44 -9.79
CA GLY A 41 -4.37 10.59 -10.67
C GLY A 41 -4.99 11.83 -9.99
N PHE A 42 -6.01 11.63 -9.15
CA PHE A 42 -6.61 12.70 -8.35
C PHE A 42 -5.59 13.33 -7.38
N VAL A 43 -4.83 12.52 -6.66
CA VAL A 43 -3.75 12.97 -5.75
C VAL A 43 -2.68 13.77 -6.50
N GLU A 44 -2.21 13.25 -7.63
CA GLU A 44 -1.17 13.92 -8.42
C GLU A 44 -1.66 15.27 -8.98
N ALA A 45 -2.92 15.37 -9.40
CA ALA A 45 -3.50 16.65 -9.81
C ALA A 45 -3.52 17.67 -8.66
N GLY A 46 -3.86 17.24 -7.43
CA GLY A 46 -3.84 18.12 -6.25
C GLY A 46 -2.44 18.64 -5.91
N ARG A 47 -1.42 17.79 -6.05
CA ARG A 47 -0.01 18.17 -5.87
C ARG A 47 0.46 19.13 -6.95
N LEU A 48 0.14 18.85 -8.22
CA LEU A 48 0.51 19.69 -9.35
C LEU A 48 -0.09 21.10 -9.24
N LEU A 49 -1.31 21.21 -8.74
CA LEU A 49 -2.00 22.47 -8.50
C LEU A 49 -1.59 23.15 -7.18
N ALA A 50 -0.62 22.59 -6.45
CA ALA A 50 -0.19 23.05 -5.13
C ALA A 50 -1.35 23.21 -4.11
N LEU A 51 -2.42 22.42 -4.27
CA LEU A 51 -3.56 22.42 -3.36
C LEU A 51 -3.27 21.66 -2.07
N VAL A 52 -2.43 20.64 -2.15
CA VAL A 52 -2.09 19.75 -1.04
C VAL A 52 -0.63 19.31 -1.12
N ASP A 53 -0.05 19.03 0.03
CA ASP A 53 1.27 18.39 0.13
C ASP A 53 1.16 16.86 0.38
N GLY A 54 2.33 16.19 0.38
CA GLY A 54 2.39 14.75 0.62
C GLY A 54 1.95 14.33 2.02
N ARG A 55 2.15 15.17 3.05
CA ARG A 55 1.80 14.86 4.44
C ARG A 55 0.30 14.90 4.64
N GLN A 56 -0.37 15.89 4.05
CA GLN A 56 -1.83 16.02 4.09
C GLN A 56 -2.50 14.83 3.40
N VAL A 57 -2.04 14.48 2.20
CA VAL A 57 -2.50 13.30 1.46
C VAL A 57 -2.34 12.04 2.31
N GLN A 58 -1.16 11.82 2.88
CA GLN A 58 -0.88 10.62 3.67
C GLN A 58 -1.78 10.55 4.92
N THR A 59 -1.93 11.67 5.63
CA THR A 59 -2.81 11.78 6.81
C THR A 59 -4.26 11.46 6.47
N THR A 60 -4.78 12.00 5.36
CA THR A 60 -6.15 11.72 4.90
C THR A 60 -6.34 10.25 4.54
N ILE A 61 -5.37 9.65 3.86
CA ILE A 61 -5.41 8.23 3.48
C ILE A 61 -5.36 7.32 4.71
N ASP A 62 -4.54 7.65 5.71
CA ASP A 62 -4.44 6.87 6.94
C ASP A 62 -5.72 6.96 7.78
N ALA A 63 -6.33 8.14 7.86
CA ALA A 63 -7.63 8.32 8.50
C ALA A 63 -8.74 7.52 7.79
N ALA A 64 -8.76 7.52 6.45
CA ALA A 64 -9.69 6.70 5.67
C ALA A 64 -9.47 5.20 5.91
N HIS A 65 -8.22 4.75 5.98
CA HIS A 65 -7.88 3.36 6.28
C HIS A 65 -8.40 2.93 7.66
N LEU A 66 -8.11 3.74 8.69
CA LEU A 66 -8.57 3.48 10.06
C LEU A 66 -10.10 3.40 10.11
N LYS A 67 -10.80 4.28 9.39
CA LYS A 67 -12.26 4.29 9.34
C LYS A 67 -12.86 3.02 8.72
N VAL A 68 -12.31 2.54 7.60
CA VAL A 68 -12.85 1.38 6.87
C VAL A 68 -12.48 0.05 7.54
N PHE A 69 -11.26 -0.04 8.07
CA PHE A 69 -10.72 -1.30 8.57
C PHE A 69 -10.71 -1.43 10.09
N GLY A 70 -10.97 -0.35 10.84
CA GLY A 70 -10.88 -0.34 12.30
C GLY A 70 -9.46 -0.48 12.85
N GLU A 71 -8.45 -0.46 11.99
CA GLU A 71 -7.03 -0.56 12.37
C GLU A 71 -6.17 0.37 11.50
N THR A 72 -5.06 0.82 12.07
CA THR A 72 -4.05 1.57 11.33
C THR A 72 -3.29 0.65 10.37
N ARG A 73 -2.71 1.23 9.32
CA ARG A 73 -1.80 0.49 8.43
C ARG A 73 -0.59 -0.07 9.18
N GLN A 74 -0.11 0.62 10.21
CA GLN A 74 1.01 0.16 11.04
C GLN A 74 0.62 -1.06 11.88
N GLN A 75 -0.55 -1.04 12.53
CA GLN A 75 -1.09 -2.19 13.25
C GLN A 75 -1.29 -3.40 12.33
N ARG A 76 -1.85 -3.17 11.14
CA ARG A 76 -1.97 -4.22 10.12
C ARG A 76 -0.62 -4.80 9.72
N ARG A 77 0.36 -3.96 9.40
CA ARG A 77 1.73 -4.40 9.09
C ARG A 77 2.39 -5.16 10.24
N ALA A 78 2.13 -4.79 11.49
CA ALA A 78 2.66 -5.51 12.65
C ALA A 78 2.02 -6.91 12.79
N LYS A 79 0.71 -7.03 12.53
CA LYS A 79 -0.01 -8.31 12.51
C LYS A 79 0.41 -9.20 11.34
N ASP A 80 0.44 -8.63 10.13
CA ASP A 80 0.77 -9.36 8.89
C ASP A 80 2.28 -9.64 8.77
N GLY A 81 3.11 -8.75 9.32
CA GLY A 81 4.56 -8.87 9.34
C GLY A 81 5.08 -9.98 10.26
N ALA A 82 4.30 -10.40 11.26
CA ALA A 82 4.55 -11.63 12.01
C ALA A 82 4.36 -12.91 11.17
N SER A 83 3.68 -12.80 10.01
CA SER A 83 3.39 -13.92 9.10
C SER A 83 4.19 -13.86 7.79
N SER A 84 5.15 -12.93 7.66
CA SER A 84 5.83 -12.66 6.38
C SER A 84 7.32 -13.00 6.38
N VAL A 85 7.73 -14.08 7.06
CA VAL A 85 8.81 -14.99 6.65
C VAL A 85 8.51 -16.31 7.35
N PRO A 86 8.14 -17.41 6.67
CA PRO A 86 8.51 -18.70 7.24
C PRO A 86 10.04 -18.69 7.20
N ASP A 87 10.68 -18.49 8.35
CA ASP A 87 12.04 -18.94 8.51
C ASP A 87 11.97 -20.46 8.41
N ASN A 88 12.09 -20.97 7.19
CA ASN A 88 12.03 -22.39 6.89
C ASN A 88 13.18 -23.16 7.55
N GLY A 89 14.06 -22.50 8.31
CA GLY A 89 15.35 -23.04 8.72
C GLY A 89 16.22 -23.38 7.49
N GLN A 90 15.96 -22.74 6.35
CA GLN A 90 16.69 -23.02 5.12
C GLN A 90 18.10 -22.45 5.30
N ASP A 91 19.07 -23.35 5.42
CA ASP A 91 20.48 -23.01 5.55
C ASP A 91 20.95 -22.36 4.24
N TRP A 92 21.06 -21.04 4.26
CA TRP A 92 21.51 -20.27 3.10
C TRP A 92 23.01 -20.41 2.84
N ALA A 93 23.77 -21.08 3.72
CA ALA A 93 25.20 -21.31 3.56
C ALA A 93 25.54 -22.12 2.29
N GLU A 94 24.62 -22.97 1.80
CA GLU A 94 24.80 -23.69 0.53
C GLU A 94 24.93 -22.72 -0.68
N PHE A 95 24.37 -21.51 -0.54
CA PHE A 95 24.36 -20.49 -1.59
C PHE A 95 25.56 -19.54 -1.58
N ASP A 96 26.37 -19.55 -0.51
CA ASP A 96 27.54 -18.67 -0.35
C ASP A 96 28.72 -19.04 -1.26
N SER A 97 28.77 -20.28 -1.75
CA SER A 97 29.79 -20.69 -2.73
C SER A 97 29.39 -20.28 -4.16
N PRO A 98 30.34 -19.96 -5.05
CA PRO A 98 30.05 -19.74 -6.47
C PRO A 98 29.40 -20.96 -7.13
N ALA A 99 28.48 -20.73 -8.07
CA ALA A 99 27.70 -21.80 -8.71
C ALA A 99 28.53 -22.90 -9.39
N TYR A 100 29.75 -22.59 -9.84
CA TYR A 100 30.63 -23.57 -10.47
C TYR A 100 31.25 -24.56 -9.47
N GLU A 101 31.33 -24.20 -8.19
CA GLU A 101 31.86 -25.08 -7.13
C GLU A 101 30.82 -26.11 -6.71
N ARG A 102 29.53 -25.74 -6.74
CA ARG A 102 28.40 -26.63 -6.45
C ARG A 102 28.30 -27.82 -7.41
N TYR A 103 28.64 -27.63 -8.70
CA TYR A 103 28.55 -28.68 -9.72
C TYR A 103 29.71 -29.68 -9.71
N ARG A 104 30.78 -29.42 -8.95
CA ARG A 104 31.99 -30.27 -8.95
C ARG A 104 31.99 -31.36 -7.88
N SER A 105 31.09 -31.27 -6.91
CA SER A 105 31.04 -32.16 -5.73
C SER A 105 30.14 -33.39 -5.92
N GLY A 106 29.52 -33.55 -7.09
CA GLY A 106 28.58 -34.62 -7.41
C GLY A 106 29.09 -35.62 -8.46
N ALA A 107 30.40 -35.90 -8.46
CA ALA A 107 31.03 -36.93 -9.30
C ALA A 107 31.75 -37.97 -8.43
#